data_AF-A0A9X4B6V9-F1
#
_entry.id   AF-A0A9X4B6V9-F1
#
_cell.length_a   1.000
_cell.length_b   1.000
_cell.length_c   1.000
_cell.angle_alpha   90.00
_cell.angle_beta   90.00
_cell.angle_gamma   90.00
#
_symmetry.space_group_name_H-M   'P 1'
#
loop_
_entity.id
_entity.type
_entity.pdbx_description
1 polymer ?
#
loop_
_entity_poly.entity_id
_entity_poly.type
_entity_poly.pdbx_seq_one_letter_code
_entity_poly.pdbx_strand_id
1 'polypeptide(L)'
;MNEKELAIKAAFIEIIDQIFEHAEAYKYFLVTVLLKELKSRNGRYHSFERTIEINNLTRKPIEQCLTGLYCLACHIEEINKELFNETRGIYPIYQELMESAISCGFFSFDELIDLAGTGCIDDIVENCGEFSTWAVEQSDIPLYVVVKNSYSIKGKLYRSGYRWNPSQKAWIKSFFNQEEAENEKIALWELDSDIVVSIQTRLELLFDFDYYVVVKPQLELNQTFQSHGYRYEDYGVKKHYVKRVPTKYFFRERDFLLRLEVPFKLVTPKIIHETNQER
;
A
#
# COMPACT_ATOMS: atom_id res chain seq x y z
N MET A 1 -9.29 -11.57 5.18
CA MET A 1 -8.46 -10.43 4.77
C MET A 1 -7.42 -10.17 5.84
N ASN A 2 -6.19 -9.84 5.45
CA ASN A 2 -5.15 -9.41 6.38
C ASN A 2 -5.32 -7.93 6.79
N GLU A 3 -4.54 -7.45 7.76
CA GLU A 3 -4.61 -6.07 8.28
C GLU A 3 -4.42 -5.00 7.19
N LYS A 4 -3.58 -5.25 6.17
CA LYS A 4 -3.38 -4.29 5.06
C LYS A 4 -4.58 -4.23 4.15
N GLU A 5 -5.14 -5.38 3.78
CA GLU A 5 -6.37 -5.45 2.98
C GLU A 5 -7.55 -4.78 3.68
N LEU A 6 -7.66 -4.94 5.01
CA LEU A 6 -8.66 -4.25 5.82
C LEU A 6 -8.45 -2.74 5.84
N ALA A 7 -7.21 -2.27 5.97
CA ALA A 7 -6.88 -0.84 5.94
C ALA A 7 -7.21 -0.20 4.57
N ILE A 8 -6.90 -0.89 3.46
CA ILE A 8 -7.26 -0.43 2.10
C ILE A 8 -8.78 -0.40 1.94
N LYS A 9 -9.49 -1.45 2.37
CA LYS A 9 -10.96 -1.47 2.34
C LYS A 9 -11.56 -0.31 3.14
N ALA A 10 -11.06 -0.05 4.34
CA ALA A 10 -11.55 1.05 5.17
C ALA A 10 -11.33 2.42 4.50
N ALA A 11 -10.16 2.62 3.87
CA ALA A 11 -9.88 3.82 3.09
C ALA A 11 -10.83 4.00 1.89
N PHE A 12 -11.15 2.92 1.18
CA PHE A 12 -12.11 2.97 0.08
C PHE A 12 -13.55 3.24 0.56
N ILE A 13 -13.94 2.68 1.71
CA ILE A 13 -15.24 2.98 2.33
C ILE A 13 -15.33 4.46 2.71
N GLU A 14 -14.26 5.05 3.25
CA GLU A 14 -14.23 6.48 3.55
C GLU A 14 -14.50 7.35 2.31
N ILE A 15 -13.93 7.00 1.17
CA ILE A 15 -14.16 7.70 -0.11
C ILE A 15 -15.63 7.53 -0.55
N ILE A 16 -16.18 6.32 -0.47
CA ILE A 16 -17.60 6.07 -0.80
C ILE A 16 -18.53 6.89 0.09
N ASP A 17 -18.23 6.97 1.39
CA ASP A 17 -19.03 7.70 2.38
C ASP A 17 -19.08 9.21 2.14
N GLN A 18 -18.11 9.79 1.41
CA GLN A 18 -18.14 11.20 1.01
C GLN A 18 -19.03 11.47 -0.20
N ILE A 19 -19.27 10.46 -1.05
CA ILE A 19 -19.94 10.65 -2.35
C ILE A 19 -21.42 10.28 -2.26
N PHE A 20 -21.74 9.17 -1.59
CA PHE A 20 -23.06 8.56 -1.68
C PHE A 20 -23.84 8.67 -0.38
N GLU A 21 -25.00 9.34 -0.42
CA GLU A 21 -25.92 9.47 0.72
C GLU A 21 -26.44 8.10 1.23
N HIS A 22 -26.49 7.10 0.34
CA HIS A 22 -26.84 5.71 0.66
C HIS A 22 -25.66 4.75 0.43
N ALA A 23 -24.48 5.13 0.92
CA ALA A 23 -23.22 4.42 0.72
C ALA A 23 -23.22 2.92 1.08
N GLU A 24 -24.10 2.49 1.99
CA GLU A 24 -24.09 1.13 2.55
C GLU A 24 -24.20 0.03 1.48
N ALA A 25 -24.95 0.27 0.40
CA ALA A 25 -25.08 -0.68 -0.71
C ALA A 25 -23.73 -1.03 -1.37
N TYR A 26 -22.78 -0.08 -1.36
CA TYR A 26 -21.48 -0.19 -2.04
C TYR A 26 -20.35 -0.69 -1.13
N LYS A 27 -20.59 -0.94 0.16
CA LYS A 27 -19.54 -1.34 1.12
C LYS A 27 -19.25 -2.85 1.14
N TYR A 28 -20.09 -3.63 0.46
CA TYR A 28 -20.03 -5.09 0.43
C TYR A 28 -19.09 -5.60 -0.67
N PHE A 29 -17.79 -5.33 -0.50
CA PHE A 29 -16.71 -5.88 -1.31
C PHE A 29 -15.54 -6.40 -0.46
N LEU A 30 -14.66 -7.19 -1.06
CA LEU A 30 -13.40 -7.65 -0.46
C LEU A 30 -12.22 -6.99 -1.17
N VAL A 31 -11.10 -6.86 -0.46
CA VAL A 31 -9.82 -6.45 -1.05
C VAL A 31 -8.83 -7.60 -0.88
N THR A 32 -8.16 -7.98 -1.96
CA THR A 32 -7.11 -9.01 -1.94
C THR A 32 -5.85 -8.46 -2.59
N VAL A 33 -4.72 -8.58 -1.90
CA VAL A 33 -3.41 -8.17 -2.41
C VAL A 33 -2.64 -9.42 -2.83
N LEU A 34 -2.25 -9.48 -4.10
CA LEU A 34 -1.45 -10.59 -4.62
C LEU A 34 0.00 -10.16 -4.83
N LEU A 35 0.92 -10.97 -4.28
CA LEU A 35 2.36 -10.75 -4.42
C LEU A 35 2.86 -11.19 -5.81
N LYS A 36 2.34 -10.57 -6.87
CA LYS A 36 2.64 -10.90 -8.26
C LYS A 36 2.90 -9.65 -9.09
N GLU A 37 3.87 -9.78 -9.99
CA GLU A 37 4.19 -8.79 -11.03
C GLU A 37 3.72 -9.35 -12.39
N LEU A 38 2.68 -8.74 -12.95
CA LEU A 38 2.01 -9.13 -14.19
C LEU A 38 2.23 -8.03 -15.25
N LYS A 39 2.55 -8.46 -16.47
CA LYS A 39 2.80 -7.52 -17.59
C LYS A 39 1.55 -6.82 -18.11
N SER A 40 0.39 -7.47 -18.05
CA SER A 40 -0.81 -7.07 -18.79
C SER A 40 -1.90 -6.41 -17.95
N ARG A 41 -1.79 -6.46 -16.61
CA ARG A 41 -2.81 -5.90 -15.72
C ARG A 41 -2.24 -5.55 -14.36
N ASN A 42 -2.71 -4.45 -13.80
CA ASN A 42 -2.32 -3.95 -12.49
C ASN A 42 -3.26 -4.40 -11.37
N GLY A 43 -4.51 -4.70 -11.71
CA GLY A 43 -5.54 -5.13 -10.78
C GLY A 43 -6.75 -5.65 -11.55
N ARG A 44 -7.75 -6.17 -10.82
CA ARG A 44 -8.99 -6.65 -11.39
C ARG A 44 -10.11 -6.63 -10.36
N TYR A 45 -11.31 -6.28 -10.80
CA TYR A 45 -12.53 -6.56 -10.05
C TYR A 45 -13.14 -7.91 -10.48
N HIS A 46 -13.45 -8.77 -9.51
CA HIS A 46 -14.15 -10.04 -9.71
C HIS A 46 -15.60 -9.89 -9.24
N SER A 47 -16.54 -9.74 -10.17
CA SER A 47 -17.95 -9.42 -9.86
C SER A 47 -18.63 -10.44 -8.97
N PHE A 48 -18.48 -11.74 -9.28
CA PHE A 48 -19.11 -12.83 -8.52
C PHE A 48 -18.72 -12.83 -7.04
N GLU A 49 -17.43 -12.62 -6.74
CA GLU A 49 -16.91 -12.61 -5.36
C GLU A 49 -16.98 -11.21 -4.72
N ARG A 50 -17.31 -10.19 -5.52
CA ARG A 50 -17.19 -8.76 -5.18
C ARG A 50 -15.80 -8.42 -4.63
N THR A 51 -14.76 -8.93 -5.29
CA THR A 51 -13.37 -8.79 -4.84
C THR A 51 -12.58 -7.83 -5.71
N ILE A 52 -11.97 -6.82 -5.10
CA ILE A 52 -10.94 -5.97 -5.69
C ILE A 52 -9.58 -6.65 -5.49
N GLU A 53 -8.94 -7.03 -6.59
CA GLU A 53 -7.60 -7.60 -6.63
C GLU A 53 -6.57 -6.53 -7.00
N ILE A 54 -5.53 -6.37 -6.18
CA ILE A 54 -4.39 -5.48 -6.44
C ILE A 54 -3.13 -6.32 -6.66
N ASN A 55 -2.44 -6.09 -7.78
CA ASN A 55 -1.16 -6.70 -8.16
C ASN A 55 -0.09 -5.62 -8.36
N ASN A 56 1.09 -6.01 -8.82
CA ASN A 56 2.16 -5.11 -9.26
C ASN A 56 2.61 -4.13 -8.17
N LEU A 57 2.98 -4.70 -7.03
CA LEU A 57 3.21 -3.97 -5.78
C LEU A 57 4.53 -3.16 -5.78
N THR A 58 5.32 -3.27 -6.85
CA THR A 58 6.49 -2.40 -7.07
C THR A 58 6.15 -1.01 -7.61
N ARG A 59 4.91 -0.79 -8.09
CA ARG A 59 4.44 0.51 -8.58
C ARG A 59 4.33 1.53 -7.46
N LYS A 60 4.30 2.83 -7.81
CA LYS A 60 4.14 3.90 -6.80
C LYS A 60 2.82 3.73 -6.03
N PRO A 61 2.74 4.15 -4.76
CA PRO A 61 1.51 4.04 -3.97
C PRO A 61 0.28 4.66 -4.63
N ILE A 62 0.42 5.83 -5.26
CA ILE A 62 -0.64 6.50 -6.02
C ILE A 62 -1.14 5.67 -7.19
N GLU A 63 -0.24 5.04 -7.94
CA GLU A 63 -0.61 4.15 -9.05
C GLU A 63 -1.41 2.91 -8.59
N GLN A 64 -1.08 2.39 -7.41
CA GLN A 64 -1.81 1.27 -6.79
C GLN A 64 -3.18 1.73 -6.28
N CYS A 65 -3.26 2.94 -5.71
CA CYS A 65 -4.52 3.56 -5.31
C CYS A 65 -5.46 3.74 -6.51
N LEU A 66 -4.99 4.35 -7.60
CA LEU A 66 -5.74 4.55 -8.84
C LEU A 66 -6.28 3.23 -9.40
N THR A 67 -5.44 2.19 -9.41
CA THR A 67 -5.87 0.84 -9.82
C THR A 67 -7.01 0.30 -8.94
N GLY A 68 -6.91 0.49 -7.62
CA GLY A 68 -7.94 0.06 -6.68
C GLY A 68 -9.24 0.88 -6.82
N LEU A 69 -9.14 2.18 -7.03
CA LEU A 69 -10.28 3.07 -7.28
C LEU A 69 -11.00 2.73 -8.60
N TYR A 70 -10.26 2.38 -9.66
CA TYR A 70 -10.87 1.88 -10.89
C TYR A 70 -11.65 0.57 -10.65
N CYS A 71 -11.06 -0.37 -9.89
CA CYS A 71 -11.75 -1.61 -9.53
C CYS A 71 -12.98 -1.34 -8.64
N LEU A 72 -12.92 -0.32 -7.79
CA LEU A 72 -14.05 0.12 -6.97
C LEU A 72 -15.15 0.76 -7.83
N ALA A 73 -14.81 1.52 -8.87
CA ALA A 73 -15.78 2.03 -9.84
C ALA A 73 -16.49 0.89 -10.57
N CYS A 74 -15.76 -0.17 -10.96
CA CYS A 74 -16.36 -1.38 -11.51
C CYS A 74 -17.32 -2.06 -10.53
N HIS A 75 -16.98 -2.09 -9.23
CA HIS A 75 -17.87 -2.61 -8.20
C HIS A 75 -19.17 -1.80 -8.09
N ILE A 76 -19.06 -0.47 -7.99
CA ILE A 76 -20.21 0.43 -7.86
C ILE A 76 -21.12 0.34 -9.10
N GLU A 77 -20.54 0.30 -10.30
CA GLU A 77 -21.32 0.13 -11.54
C GLU A 77 -22.06 -1.22 -11.58
N GLU A 78 -21.46 -2.30 -11.06
CA GLU A 78 -22.13 -3.60 -10.95
C GLU A 78 -23.28 -3.55 -9.94
N ILE A 79 -23.07 -2.93 -8.77
CA ILE A 79 -24.12 -2.75 -7.76
C ILE A 79 -25.27 -1.90 -8.30
N ASN A 80 -24.98 -0.85 -9.07
CA ASN A 80 -26.00 -0.02 -9.70
C ASN A 80 -26.88 -0.82 -10.66
N LYS A 81 -26.26 -1.68 -11.48
CA LYS A 81 -26.99 -2.59 -12.37
C LYS A 81 -27.85 -3.58 -11.60
N GLU A 82 -27.29 -4.21 -10.57
CA GLU A 82 -27.94 -5.28 -9.81
C GLU A 82 -29.09 -4.79 -8.94
N LEU A 83 -28.92 -3.66 -8.25
CA LEU A 83 -29.86 -3.20 -7.23
C LEU A 83 -30.80 -2.09 -7.71
N PHE A 84 -30.34 -1.26 -8.65
CA PHE A 84 -31.07 -0.07 -9.09
C PHE A 84 -31.47 -0.12 -10.57
N ASN A 85 -30.96 -1.10 -11.33
CA ASN A 85 -31.16 -1.21 -12.78
C ASN A 85 -30.72 0.06 -13.53
N GLU A 86 -29.60 0.65 -13.07
CA GLU A 86 -29.00 1.86 -13.61
C GLU A 86 -27.56 1.61 -14.08
N THR A 87 -27.13 2.37 -15.08
CA THR A 87 -25.75 2.35 -15.57
C THR A 87 -25.25 3.78 -15.72
N ARG A 88 -24.13 4.10 -15.05
CA ARG A 88 -23.49 5.42 -15.16
C ARG A 88 -22.24 5.37 -16.04
N GLY A 89 -21.68 4.17 -16.21
CA GLY A 89 -20.38 3.97 -16.81
C GLY A 89 -19.26 4.09 -15.78
N ILE A 90 -18.16 3.38 -16.05
CA ILE A 90 -17.06 3.23 -15.07
C ILE A 90 -16.31 4.54 -14.87
N TYR A 91 -15.98 5.27 -15.94
CA TYR A 91 -15.15 6.47 -15.84
C TYR A 91 -15.80 7.64 -15.10
N PRO A 92 -17.10 7.95 -15.27
CA PRO A 92 -17.78 8.95 -14.44
C PRO A 92 -17.72 8.62 -12.94
N ILE A 93 -17.97 7.36 -12.55
CA ILE A 93 -17.85 6.93 -11.15
C ILE A 93 -16.38 7.01 -10.69
N TYR A 94 -15.45 6.60 -11.54
CA TYR A 94 -14.02 6.62 -11.23
C TYR A 94 -13.51 8.05 -11.02
N GLN A 95 -13.98 9.02 -11.81
CA GLN A 95 -13.69 10.43 -11.61
C GLN A 95 -14.19 10.91 -10.24
N GLU A 96 -15.45 10.67 -9.87
CA GLU A 96 -15.98 11.05 -8.55
C GLU A 96 -15.18 10.45 -7.39
N LEU A 97 -14.75 9.19 -7.53
CA LEU A 97 -13.88 8.53 -6.54
C LEU A 97 -12.52 9.21 -6.41
N MET A 98 -11.90 9.63 -7.53
CA MET A 98 -10.63 10.34 -7.52
C MET A 98 -10.77 11.76 -6.95
N GLU A 99 -11.81 12.49 -7.34
CA GLU A 99 -12.10 13.83 -6.82
C GLU A 99 -12.28 13.78 -5.29
N SER A 100 -13.07 12.82 -4.80
CA SER A 100 -13.24 12.60 -3.36
C SER A 100 -11.94 12.20 -2.66
N ALA A 101 -11.11 11.35 -3.26
CA ALA A 101 -9.81 10.98 -2.72
C ALA A 101 -8.86 12.20 -2.58
N ILE A 102 -8.87 13.12 -3.55
CA ILE A 102 -8.12 14.39 -3.49
C ILE A 102 -8.66 15.27 -2.37
N SER A 103 -9.97 15.44 -2.25
CA SER A 103 -10.58 16.20 -1.15
C SER A 103 -10.35 15.56 0.23
N CYS A 104 -10.05 14.26 0.29
CA CYS A 104 -9.68 13.57 1.53
C CYS A 104 -8.16 13.53 1.79
N GLY A 105 -7.34 14.22 0.98
CA GLY A 105 -5.90 14.30 1.15
C GLY A 105 -5.16 12.98 0.91
N PHE A 106 -5.67 12.10 0.05
CA PHE A 106 -4.95 10.88 -0.33
C PHE A 106 -3.76 11.18 -1.24
N PHE A 107 -3.96 12.04 -2.23
CA PHE A 107 -2.96 12.49 -3.20
C PHE A 107 -3.37 13.86 -3.77
N SER A 108 -2.44 14.57 -4.40
CA SER A 108 -2.68 15.90 -4.98
C SER A 108 -2.89 15.86 -6.50
N PHE A 109 -3.37 16.98 -7.04
CA PHE A 109 -3.35 17.23 -8.48
C PHE A 109 -1.94 17.21 -9.07
N ASP A 110 -0.95 17.75 -8.36
CA ASP A 110 0.45 17.75 -8.82
C ASP A 110 0.97 16.32 -9.02
N GLU A 111 0.66 15.40 -8.10
CA GLU A 111 1.04 13.99 -8.25
C GLU A 111 0.37 13.33 -9.47
N LEU A 112 -0.89 13.68 -9.77
CA LEU A 112 -1.57 13.19 -10.98
C LEU A 112 -0.97 13.77 -12.26
N ILE A 113 -0.69 15.08 -12.29
CA ILE A 113 -0.07 15.76 -13.44
C ILE A 113 1.31 15.18 -13.72
N ASP A 114 2.12 14.96 -12.67
CA ASP A 114 3.42 14.33 -12.79
C ASP A 114 3.32 12.91 -13.36
N LEU A 115 2.33 12.12 -12.92
CA LEU A 115 2.09 10.79 -13.46
C LEU A 115 1.63 10.83 -14.93
N ALA A 116 0.74 11.75 -15.29
CA ALA A 116 0.30 11.94 -16.67
C ALA A 116 1.49 12.28 -17.58
N GLY A 117 2.40 13.13 -17.12
CA GLY A 117 3.64 13.45 -17.84
C GLY A 117 4.56 12.26 -18.11
N THR A 118 4.38 11.12 -17.42
CA THR A 118 5.11 9.88 -17.68
C THR A 118 4.45 8.92 -18.67
N GLY A 119 3.20 9.21 -19.10
CA GLY A 119 2.42 8.31 -19.96
C GLY A 119 1.77 7.13 -19.21
N CYS A 120 1.86 7.08 -17.88
CA CYS A 120 1.38 5.94 -17.08
C CYS A 120 -0.14 5.91 -16.89
N ILE A 121 -0.83 7.02 -17.12
CA ILE A 121 -2.27 7.19 -16.87
C ILE A 121 -2.99 7.88 -18.04
N ASP A 122 -2.48 7.72 -19.26
CA ASP A 122 -3.05 8.32 -20.47
C ASP A 122 -4.52 7.92 -20.69
N ASP A 123 -4.89 6.69 -20.31
CA ASP A 123 -6.26 6.20 -20.37
C ASP A 123 -7.20 6.99 -19.44
N ILE A 124 -6.69 7.45 -18.30
CA ILE A 124 -7.45 8.30 -17.37
C ILE A 124 -7.66 9.68 -17.98
N VAL A 125 -6.61 10.29 -18.54
CA VAL A 125 -6.69 11.62 -19.16
C VAL A 125 -7.63 11.61 -20.36
N GLU A 126 -7.59 10.56 -21.19
CA GLU A 126 -8.48 10.41 -22.35
C GLU A 126 -9.96 10.33 -21.96
N ASN A 127 -10.27 9.67 -20.84
CA ASN A 127 -11.66 9.42 -20.44
C ASN A 127 -12.22 10.42 -19.42
N CYS A 128 -11.38 11.01 -18.57
CA CYS A 128 -11.78 11.93 -17.51
C CYS A 128 -11.33 13.40 -17.77
N GLY A 129 -10.59 13.63 -18.86
CA GLY A 129 -10.08 14.95 -19.22
C GLY A 129 -8.84 15.38 -18.41
N GLU A 130 -8.37 16.58 -18.71
CA GLU A 130 -7.19 17.18 -18.09
C GLU A 130 -7.44 17.54 -16.62
N PHE A 131 -6.60 17.05 -15.72
CA PHE A 131 -6.74 17.27 -14.27
C PHE A 131 -6.72 18.76 -13.88
N SER A 132 -6.01 19.59 -14.66
CA SER A 132 -5.98 21.06 -14.46
C SER A 132 -7.34 21.76 -14.66
N THR A 133 -8.32 21.06 -15.24
CA THR A 133 -9.67 21.60 -15.51
C THR A 133 -10.68 21.21 -14.44
N TRP A 134 -10.31 20.35 -13.50
CA TRP A 134 -11.22 19.85 -12.47
C TRP A 134 -11.46 20.92 -11.40
N ALA A 135 -12.71 21.09 -10.99
CA ALA A 135 -13.13 22.07 -9.99
C ALA A 135 -13.34 21.41 -8.62
N VAL A 136 -12.26 20.97 -7.98
CA VAL A 136 -12.29 20.26 -6.70
C VAL A 136 -11.45 20.98 -5.66
N GLU A 137 -11.97 21.10 -4.44
CA GLU A 137 -11.18 21.56 -3.30
C GLU A 137 -10.20 20.46 -2.87
N GLN A 138 -8.91 20.76 -3.03
CA GLN A 138 -7.83 19.88 -2.59
C GLN A 138 -7.53 20.11 -1.11
N SER A 139 -7.55 19.03 -0.33
CA SER A 139 -7.08 19.05 1.06
C SER A 139 -5.57 18.88 1.13
N ASP A 140 -4.97 19.41 2.20
CA ASP A 140 -3.57 19.14 2.52
C ASP A 140 -3.35 17.64 2.71
N ILE A 141 -2.26 17.12 2.14
CA ILE A 141 -1.86 15.73 2.30
C ILE A 141 -1.20 15.58 3.67
N PRO A 142 -1.79 14.80 4.61
CA PRO A 142 -1.16 14.58 5.90
C PRO A 142 0.11 13.73 5.75
N LEU A 143 1.14 14.15 6.48
CA LEU A 143 2.39 13.42 6.68
C LEU A 143 2.31 12.64 7.98
N TYR A 144 2.82 11.42 7.98
CA TYR A 144 2.83 10.56 9.15
C TYR A 144 4.26 10.28 9.57
N VAL A 145 4.59 10.64 10.80
CA VAL A 145 5.81 10.16 11.44
C VAL A 145 5.55 8.74 11.93
N VAL A 146 6.29 7.79 11.36
CA VAL A 146 6.17 6.35 11.59
C VAL A 146 7.37 5.88 12.40
N VAL A 147 7.12 5.25 13.54
CA VAL A 147 8.14 4.77 14.47
C VAL A 147 8.05 3.25 14.61
N LYS A 148 9.12 2.55 14.21
CA LYS A 148 9.31 1.10 14.33
C LYS A 148 10.42 0.79 15.34
N ASN A 149 10.47 -0.46 15.81
CA ASN A 149 11.42 -0.94 16.83
C ASN A 149 11.39 -0.15 18.16
N SER A 150 10.22 0.35 18.56
CA SER A 150 10.06 1.31 19.65
C SER A 150 9.56 0.71 20.96
N TYR A 151 9.89 -0.55 21.24
CA TYR A 151 9.44 -1.24 22.46
C TYR A 151 9.88 -0.51 23.73
N SER A 152 11.09 0.04 23.74
CA SER A 152 11.69 0.84 24.80
C SER A 152 10.90 2.12 25.12
N ILE A 153 10.30 2.75 24.11
CA ILE A 153 9.68 4.09 24.22
C ILE A 153 8.15 4.10 24.03
N LYS A 154 7.50 2.93 23.92
CA LYS A 154 6.05 2.80 23.64
C LYS A 154 5.16 3.66 24.53
N GLY A 155 5.48 3.74 25.83
CA GLY A 155 4.69 4.52 26.80
C GLY A 155 4.86 6.04 26.63
N LYS A 156 5.99 6.48 26.08
CA LYS A 156 6.19 7.90 25.72
C LYS A 156 5.43 8.22 24.44
N LEU A 157 5.54 7.38 23.42
CA LEU A 157 4.82 7.55 22.14
C LEU A 157 3.30 7.68 22.37
N TYR A 158 2.72 6.77 23.15
CA TYR A 158 1.30 6.84 23.50
C TYR A 158 0.91 8.17 24.17
N ARG A 159 1.70 8.63 25.15
CA ARG A 159 1.46 9.93 25.83
C ARG A 159 1.65 11.13 24.92
N SER A 160 2.49 11.02 23.89
CA SER A 160 2.72 12.06 22.88
C SER A 160 1.68 12.06 21.74
N GLY A 161 0.63 11.24 21.85
CA GLY A 161 -0.49 11.19 20.90
C GLY A 161 -0.28 10.26 19.71
N TYR A 162 0.75 9.41 19.72
CA TYR A 162 0.91 8.39 18.69
C TYR A 162 -0.15 7.30 18.85
N ARG A 163 -0.59 6.76 17.72
CA ARG A 163 -1.51 5.62 17.65
C ARG A 163 -0.79 4.41 17.10
N TRP A 164 -1.13 3.24 17.62
CA TRP A 164 -0.60 1.98 17.08
C TRP A 164 -1.26 1.68 15.73
N ASN A 165 -0.45 1.40 14.72
CA ASN A 165 -0.87 0.90 13.41
C ASN A 165 -0.52 -0.59 13.30
N PRO A 166 -1.52 -1.49 13.39
CA PRO A 166 -1.31 -2.94 13.31
C PRO A 166 -0.73 -3.41 11.97
N SER A 167 -1.10 -2.77 10.85
CA SER A 167 -0.73 -3.25 9.50
C SER A 167 0.77 -3.13 9.22
N GLN A 168 1.41 -2.09 9.77
CA GLN A 168 2.85 -1.88 9.69
C GLN A 168 3.60 -2.29 10.96
N LYS A 169 2.88 -2.67 12.03
CA LYS A 169 3.42 -2.89 13.38
C LYS A 169 4.28 -1.69 13.83
N ALA A 170 3.71 -0.49 13.73
CA ALA A 170 4.40 0.77 13.98
C ALA A 170 3.51 1.76 14.75
N TRP A 171 4.13 2.72 15.43
CA TRP A 171 3.42 3.87 16.00
C TRP A 171 3.40 4.99 14.97
N ILE A 172 2.24 5.64 14.81
CA ILE A 172 2.06 6.73 13.84
C ILE A 172 1.45 7.97 14.48
N LYS A 173 1.86 9.15 13.99
CA LYS A 173 1.24 10.44 14.31
C LYS A 173 1.24 11.32 13.07
N SER A 174 0.12 11.99 12.80
CA SER A 174 -0.07 12.83 11.63
C SER A 174 0.35 14.28 11.88
N PHE A 175 0.85 14.92 10.82
CA PHE A 175 1.29 16.30 10.74
C PHE A 175 0.85 16.87 9.39
N PHE A 176 0.57 18.17 9.31
CA PHE A 176 0.23 18.84 8.03
C PHE A 176 1.37 19.74 7.53
N ASN A 177 2.47 19.81 8.29
CA ASN A 177 3.63 20.62 7.98
C ASN A 177 4.89 19.74 7.91
N GLN A 178 5.65 19.87 6.82
CA GLN A 178 6.87 19.09 6.57
C GLN A 178 7.97 19.38 7.61
N GLU A 179 8.14 20.63 7.99
CA GLU A 179 9.14 21.06 8.99
C GLU A 179 8.81 20.46 10.36
N GLU A 180 7.53 20.49 10.77
CA GLU A 180 7.09 19.88 12.03
C GLU A 180 7.33 18.36 12.04
N ALA A 181 7.00 17.68 10.93
CA ALA A 181 7.22 16.25 10.81
C ALA A 181 8.70 15.86 10.88
N GLU A 182 9.58 16.64 10.24
CA GLU A 182 11.04 16.43 10.30
C GLU A 182 11.61 16.74 11.68
N ASN A 183 11.18 17.83 12.32
CA ASN A 183 11.58 18.17 13.68
C ASN A 183 11.20 17.07 14.68
N GLU A 184 9.98 16.53 14.58
CA GLU A 184 9.55 15.40 15.40
C GLU A 184 10.40 14.14 15.14
N LYS A 185 10.71 13.85 13.86
CA LYS A 185 11.56 12.72 13.49
C LYS A 185 12.97 12.85 14.06
N ILE A 186 13.57 14.03 14.03
CA ILE A 186 14.87 14.31 14.63
C ILE A 186 14.80 14.12 16.15
N ALA A 187 13.80 14.72 16.82
CA ALA A 187 13.64 14.61 18.27
C ALA A 187 13.43 13.17 18.76
N LEU A 188 12.75 12.33 17.97
CA LEU A 188 12.62 10.90 18.25
C LEU A 188 13.93 10.14 18.08
N TRP A 189 14.71 10.47 17.06
CA TRP A 189 15.98 9.80 16.82
C TRP A 189 17.03 10.14 17.90
N GLU A 190 17.01 11.37 18.41
CA GLU A 190 17.84 11.79 19.56
C GLU A 190 17.44 11.10 20.87
N LEU A 191 16.17 10.67 20.99
CA LEU A 191 15.68 9.99 22.19
C LEU A 191 16.21 8.56 22.30
N ASP A 192 16.25 7.85 21.19
CA ASP A 192 16.67 6.46 21.12
C ASP A 192 17.18 6.16 19.70
N SER A 193 18.48 5.89 19.57
CA SER A 193 19.10 5.64 18.27
C SER A 193 18.74 4.29 17.66
N ASP A 194 18.16 3.37 18.45
CA ASP A 194 17.84 2.01 18.02
C ASP A 194 16.45 1.93 17.36
N ILE A 195 15.63 2.97 17.47
CA ILE A 195 14.35 3.05 16.78
C ILE A 195 14.53 3.40 15.31
N VAL A 196 13.57 3.01 14.49
CA VAL A 196 13.52 3.38 13.08
C VAL A 196 12.41 4.39 12.89
N VAL A 197 12.77 5.61 12.48
CA VAL A 197 11.82 6.70 12.20
C VAL A 197 11.80 7.02 10.72
N SER A 198 10.60 7.15 10.15
CA SER A 198 10.39 7.60 8.77
C SER A 198 9.18 8.51 8.68
N ILE A 199 9.17 9.42 7.72
CA ILE A 199 7.98 10.19 7.35
C ILE A 199 7.36 9.51 6.13
N GLN A 200 6.04 9.33 6.14
CA GLN A 200 5.30 8.68 5.06
C GLN A 200 3.99 9.42 4.79
N THR A 201 3.51 9.37 3.56
CA THR A 201 2.14 9.80 3.23
C THR A 201 1.11 8.74 3.61
N ARG A 202 -0.18 9.11 3.54
CA ARG A 202 -1.28 8.17 3.74
C ARG A 202 -1.23 6.97 2.78
N LEU A 203 -0.92 7.22 1.51
CA LEU A 203 -0.82 6.16 0.51
C LEU A 203 0.38 5.26 0.75
N GLU A 204 1.53 5.82 1.13
CA GLU A 204 2.69 5.01 1.51
C GLU A 204 2.36 4.11 2.70
N LEU A 205 1.59 4.60 3.68
CA LEU A 205 1.14 3.76 4.78
C LEU A 205 0.27 2.58 4.34
N LEU A 206 -0.66 2.82 3.40
CA LEU A 206 -1.62 1.84 2.90
C LEU A 206 -0.98 0.81 1.95
N PHE A 207 -0.08 1.26 1.08
CA PHE A 207 0.52 0.48 0.00
C PHE A 207 2.01 0.14 0.22
N ASP A 208 2.50 0.24 1.47
CA ASP A 208 3.79 -0.36 1.88
C ASP A 208 3.62 -1.88 1.87
N PHE A 209 4.28 -2.61 0.98
CA PHE A 209 4.22 -4.07 0.91
C PHE A 209 5.61 -4.70 0.99
N ASP A 210 5.62 -5.98 1.35
CA ASP A 210 6.83 -6.80 1.39
C ASP A 210 6.70 -7.98 0.44
N TYR A 211 7.75 -8.21 -0.33
CA TYR A 211 7.99 -9.46 -1.04
C TYR A 211 8.85 -10.41 -0.21
N TYR A 212 8.53 -11.70 -0.30
CA TYR A 212 9.32 -12.77 0.31
C TYR A 212 10.05 -13.48 -0.82
N VAL A 213 11.30 -13.09 -1.01
CA VAL A 213 12.17 -13.58 -2.07
C VAL A 213 12.80 -14.88 -1.62
N VAL A 214 12.57 -15.94 -2.38
CA VAL A 214 13.02 -17.29 -2.07
C VAL A 214 14.06 -17.74 -3.06
N VAL A 215 15.21 -18.19 -2.55
CA VAL A 215 16.30 -18.77 -3.35
C VAL A 215 16.65 -20.17 -2.85
N LYS A 216 17.06 -21.04 -3.77
CA LYS A 216 17.52 -22.38 -3.41
C LYS A 216 18.90 -22.30 -2.74
N PRO A 217 19.21 -23.18 -1.78
CA PRO A 217 20.56 -23.30 -1.24
C PRO A 217 21.56 -23.64 -2.34
N GLN A 218 22.69 -22.96 -2.31
CA GLN A 218 23.83 -23.20 -3.19
C GLN A 218 25.08 -23.11 -2.33
N LEU A 219 25.82 -24.22 -2.20
CA LEU A 219 26.87 -24.36 -1.18
C LEU A 219 27.86 -23.18 -1.18
N GLU A 220 28.23 -22.72 -2.38
CA GLU A 220 29.19 -21.63 -2.62
C GLU A 220 28.64 -20.23 -2.29
N LEU A 221 27.30 -20.04 -2.36
CA LEU A 221 26.65 -18.75 -2.16
C LEU A 221 25.90 -18.65 -0.82
N ASN A 222 25.76 -19.74 -0.07
CA ASN A 222 25.00 -19.76 1.19
C ASN A 222 25.47 -18.70 2.20
N GLN A 223 26.79 -18.49 2.34
CA GLN A 223 27.32 -17.43 3.20
C GLN A 223 26.99 -16.03 2.67
N THR A 224 27.05 -15.83 1.35
CA THR A 224 26.65 -14.58 0.70
C THR A 224 25.16 -14.29 0.89
N PHE A 225 24.30 -15.30 0.82
CA PHE A 225 22.87 -15.13 1.11
C PHE A 225 22.64 -14.70 2.56
N GLN A 226 23.30 -15.35 3.52
CA GLN A 226 23.18 -15.01 4.94
C GLN A 226 23.68 -13.60 5.25
N SER A 227 24.85 -13.21 4.71
CA SER A 227 25.40 -11.86 4.90
C SER A 227 24.53 -10.79 4.23
N HIS A 228 23.80 -11.14 3.16
CA HIS A 228 22.84 -10.26 2.50
C HIS A 228 21.42 -10.31 3.11
N GLY A 229 21.25 -10.98 4.26
CA GLY A 229 20.02 -10.95 5.06
C GLY A 229 18.99 -12.04 4.73
N TYR A 230 19.34 -13.06 3.93
CA TYR A 230 18.50 -14.24 3.77
C TYR A 230 18.63 -15.18 4.96
N ARG A 231 17.51 -15.80 5.35
CA ARG A 231 17.45 -16.78 6.43
C ARG A 231 16.97 -18.13 5.90
N TYR A 232 17.62 -19.21 6.33
CA TYR A 232 17.29 -20.56 5.90
C TYR A 232 16.04 -21.07 6.63
N GLU A 233 15.09 -21.62 5.88
CA GLU A 233 13.81 -22.15 6.36
C GLU A 233 12.91 -21.17 7.14
N ASP A 234 13.02 -19.87 6.83
CA ASP A 234 12.23 -18.82 7.48
C ASP A 234 10.84 -18.64 6.84
N TYR A 235 9.95 -17.93 7.53
CA TYR A 235 8.59 -17.57 7.07
C TYR A 235 7.72 -18.76 6.60
N GLY A 236 7.98 -19.95 7.14
CA GLY A 236 7.27 -21.18 6.81
C GLY A 236 7.65 -21.81 5.47
N VAL A 237 8.77 -21.39 4.85
CA VAL A 237 9.25 -21.93 3.57
C VAL A 237 10.39 -22.90 3.81
N LYS A 238 10.13 -24.21 3.66
CA LYS A 238 11.16 -25.25 3.89
C LYS A 238 12.18 -25.35 2.75
N LYS A 239 13.39 -25.79 3.07
CA LYS A 239 14.51 -26.10 2.19
C LYS A 239 15.00 -24.94 1.30
N HIS A 240 14.73 -23.70 1.69
CA HIS A 240 15.12 -22.52 0.92
C HIS A 240 15.62 -21.41 1.84
N TYR A 241 16.37 -20.48 1.25
CA TYR A 241 16.70 -19.20 1.86
C TYR A 241 15.61 -18.19 1.51
N VAL A 242 15.17 -17.41 2.50
CA VAL A 242 14.10 -16.42 2.35
C VAL A 242 14.56 -15.08 2.87
N LYS A 243 14.26 -14.01 2.13
CA LYS A 243 14.43 -12.63 2.58
C LYS A 243 13.13 -11.87 2.42
N ARG A 244 12.71 -11.15 3.47
CA ARG A 244 11.64 -10.16 3.39
C ARG A 244 12.21 -8.87 2.83
N VAL A 245 11.64 -8.37 1.74
CA VAL A 245 12.13 -7.22 0.97
C VAL A 245 10.97 -6.24 0.75
N PRO A 246 11.03 -5.01 1.27
CA PRO A 246 10.06 -3.98 0.93
C PRO A 246 10.00 -3.80 -0.59
N THR A 247 8.80 -3.70 -1.17
CA THR A 247 8.62 -3.71 -2.64
C THR A 247 9.39 -2.59 -3.34
N LYS A 248 9.53 -1.42 -2.69
CA LYS A 248 10.36 -0.29 -3.16
C LYS A 248 11.85 -0.64 -3.35
N TYR A 249 12.34 -1.68 -2.69
CA TYR A 249 13.73 -2.15 -2.82
C TYR A 249 13.85 -3.44 -3.64
N PHE A 250 12.75 -3.96 -4.18
CA PHE A 250 12.74 -5.23 -4.89
C PHE A 250 13.67 -5.24 -6.10
N PHE A 251 13.72 -4.17 -6.90
CA PHE A 251 14.60 -4.13 -8.08
C PHE A 251 16.09 -4.18 -7.70
N ARG A 252 16.49 -3.58 -6.56
CA ARG A 252 17.86 -3.69 -6.05
C ARG A 252 18.20 -5.13 -5.67
N GLU A 253 17.26 -5.82 -5.02
CA GLU A 253 17.41 -7.23 -4.66
C GLU A 253 17.48 -8.12 -5.91
N ARG A 254 16.60 -7.87 -6.88
CA ARG A 254 16.58 -8.59 -8.15
C ARG A 254 17.93 -8.46 -8.85
N ASP A 255 18.48 -7.26 -8.94
CA ASP A 255 19.75 -7.02 -9.61
C ASP A 255 20.92 -7.69 -8.87
N PHE A 256 20.89 -7.75 -7.53
CA PHE A 256 21.84 -8.54 -6.74
C PHE A 256 21.80 -10.03 -7.12
N LEU A 257 20.60 -10.62 -7.15
CA LEU A 257 20.44 -12.04 -7.50
C LEU A 257 20.79 -12.35 -8.96
N LEU A 258 20.48 -11.44 -9.88
CA LEU A 258 20.84 -11.56 -11.30
C LEU A 258 22.35 -11.56 -11.50
N ARG A 259 23.11 -10.72 -10.79
CA ARG A 259 24.59 -10.72 -10.84
C ARG A 259 25.21 -12.04 -10.36
N LEU A 260 24.52 -12.75 -9.48
CA LEU A 260 24.93 -14.06 -8.99
C LEU A 260 24.34 -15.22 -9.82
N GLU A 261 23.56 -14.93 -10.87
CA GLU A 261 22.84 -15.91 -11.69
C GLU A 261 21.91 -16.82 -10.87
N VAL A 262 21.38 -16.31 -9.77
CA VAL A 262 20.52 -17.07 -8.85
C VAL A 262 19.05 -16.91 -9.23
N PRO A 263 18.35 -17.99 -9.63
CA PRO A 263 16.92 -17.94 -9.85
C PRO A 263 16.19 -17.78 -8.51
N PHE A 264 15.14 -16.96 -8.49
CA PHE A 264 14.32 -16.72 -7.32
C PHE A 264 12.83 -16.87 -7.61
N LYS A 265 12.03 -16.96 -6.53
CA LYS A 265 10.57 -16.93 -6.58
C LYS A 265 10.03 -15.98 -5.52
N LEU A 266 8.90 -15.35 -5.81
CA LEU A 266 8.10 -14.65 -4.81
C LEU A 266 7.11 -15.63 -4.18
N VAL A 267 6.98 -15.62 -2.86
CA VAL A 267 6.01 -16.45 -2.15
C VAL A 267 5.19 -15.63 -1.17
N THR A 268 3.97 -16.08 -0.89
CA THR A 268 3.21 -15.60 0.25
C THR A 268 3.67 -16.36 1.49
N PRO A 269 4.10 -15.67 2.57
CA PRO A 269 4.53 -16.33 3.79
C PRO A 269 3.34 -17.09 4.40
N LYS A 270 3.60 -18.30 4.90
CA LYS A 270 2.64 -18.95 5.77
C LYS A 270 2.90 -18.37 7.15
N ILE A 271 1.97 -17.57 7.68
CA ILE A 271 2.09 -17.05 9.04
C ILE A 271 2.18 -18.27 9.97
N ILE A 272 3.39 -18.59 10.41
CA ILE A 272 3.57 -19.39 11.61
C ILE A 272 3.18 -18.41 12.71
N HIS A 273 2.10 -18.68 13.44
CA HIS A 273 1.86 -17.98 14.67
C HIS A 273 3.10 -18.19 15.53
N GLU A 274 3.96 -17.16 15.60
CA GLU A 274 4.87 -17.03 16.73
C GLU A 274 3.96 -16.93 17.94
N THR A 275 3.73 -18.06 18.59
CA THR A 275 3.34 -18.10 19.99
C THR A 275 4.39 -17.26 20.71
N ASN A 276 4.10 -15.99 20.90
CA ASN A 276 4.82 -15.14 21.83
C ASN A 276 4.70 -15.87 23.18
N GLN A 277 5.77 -16.55 23.57
CA GLN A 277 6.00 -16.86 24.96
C GLN A 277 6.19 -15.50 25.63
N GLU A 278 5.12 -15.01 26.23
CA GLU A 278 5.17 -13.97 27.26
C GLU A 278 6.11 -14.46 28.36
N ARG A 279 7.30 -13.86 28.46
CA ARG A 279 8.09 -13.72 29.68
C ARG A 279 8.86 -12.41 29.64
#